data_AF-A0A5E5PLL0-F1
#
_entry.id   AF-A0A5E5PLL0-F1
#
_cell.length_a   1.000
_cell.length_b   1.000
_cell.length_c   1.000
_cell.angle_alpha   90.00
_cell.angle_beta   90.00
_cell.angle_gamma   90.00
#
_symmetry.space_group_name_H-M   'P 1'
#
loop_
_entity.id
_entity.type
_entity.pdbx_description
1 polymer ?
#
loop_
_entity_poly.entity_id
_entity_poly.type
_entity_poly.pdbx_seq_one_letter_code
_entity_poly.pdbx_strand_id
1 'polypeptide(L)'
;MKTVIILLSALFLTACFDSGDAQAKEENRTKLGKATFDKNCVSCHGKDARGTSTDWKRLLPNGKYPAPPLNGTAHAWHHSPKLLLNTINNGGVKLGGWMPAFKDKLTDKEKQATLDYLHSLWPKDIQQKYDARFK
;
A
#
# COMPACT_ATOMS: atom_id res chain seq x y z
N MET A 1 65.85 10.87 23.36
CA MET A 1 64.91 10.28 22.39
C MET A 1 63.65 9.89 23.17
N LYS A 2 62.54 10.61 23.01
CA LYS A 2 61.27 10.32 23.69
C LYS A 2 60.23 10.05 22.60
N THR A 3 59.85 8.80 22.43
CA THR A 3 58.79 8.36 21.53
C THR A 3 57.44 8.81 22.10
N VAL A 4 56.81 9.78 21.44
CA VAL A 4 55.42 10.18 21.70
C VAL A 4 54.53 9.21 20.93
N ILE A 5 53.84 8.33 21.65
CA ILE A 5 52.80 7.47 21.08
C ILE A 5 51.53 8.34 20.99
N ILE A 6 51.22 8.81 19.78
CA ILE A 6 49.94 9.45 19.48
C ILE A 6 48.90 8.33 19.40
N LEU A 7 48.16 8.14 20.49
CA LEU A 7 46.92 7.37 20.48
C LEU A 7 45.91 8.11 19.60
N LEU A 8 45.80 7.72 18.33
CA LEU A 8 44.63 8.04 17.51
C LEU A 8 43.42 7.34 18.14
N SER A 9 42.68 8.09 18.94
CA SER A 9 41.31 7.75 19.31
C SER A 9 40.45 7.75 18.05
N ALA A 10 40.27 6.57 17.46
CA ALA A 10 39.23 6.34 16.46
C ALA A 10 37.86 6.48 17.16
N LEU A 11 37.33 7.70 17.13
CA LEU A 11 35.96 8.01 17.49
C LEU A 11 35.06 7.38 16.43
N PHE A 12 34.73 6.09 16.58
CA PHE A 12 33.65 5.48 15.84
C PHE A 12 32.34 6.13 16.31
N LEU A 13 31.90 7.19 15.62
CA LEU A 13 30.51 7.62 15.65
C LEU A 13 29.69 6.48 15.04
N THR A 14 29.25 5.54 15.86
CA THR A 14 28.17 4.62 15.53
C THR A 14 26.94 5.48 15.28
N ALA A 15 26.70 5.82 14.02
CA ALA A 15 25.42 6.35 13.59
C ALA A 15 24.39 5.26 13.92
N CYS A 16 23.62 5.46 14.99
CA CYS A 16 22.44 4.67 15.26
C CYS A 16 21.48 4.91 14.08
N PHE A 17 21.51 4.00 13.11
CA PHE A 17 20.49 3.96 12.08
C PHE A 17 19.17 3.64 12.77
N ASP A 18 18.32 4.65 12.79
CA ASP A 18 17.00 4.72 13.39
C ASP A 18 16.00 3.78 12.69
N SER A 19 16.25 2.49 12.81
CA SER A 19 15.39 1.44 12.28
C SER A 19 14.07 1.36 13.06
N GLY A 20 14.09 1.82 14.32
CA GLY A 20 12.93 1.87 15.20
C GLY A 20 11.88 2.86 14.74
N ASP A 21 12.24 4.11 14.45
CA ASP A 21 11.23 5.10 14.04
C ASP A 21 10.73 4.84 12.62
N ALA A 22 11.57 4.29 11.73
CA ALA A 22 11.14 3.87 10.39
C ALA A 22 10.06 2.79 10.45
N GLN A 23 10.26 1.77 11.31
CA GLN A 23 9.27 0.72 11.53
C GLN A 23 7.99 1.27 12.19
N ALA A 24 8.12 2.11 13.21
CA ALA A 24 6.97 2.75 13.86
C ALA A 24 6.15 3.62 12.89
N LYS A 25 6.83 4.33 12.00
CA LYS A 25 6.19 5.14 10.94
C LYS A 25 5.47 4.27 9.92
N GLU A 26 6.06 3.15 9.50
CA GLU A 26 5.41 2.16 8.62
C GLU A 26 4.15 1.56 9.24
N GLU A 27 4.24 1.16 10.51
CA GLU A 27 3.12 0.62 11.26
C GLU A 27 1.98 1.64 11.38
N ASN A 28 2.31 2.90 11.69
CA ASN A 28 1.32 3.98 11.74
C ASN A 28 0.65 4.24 10.39
N ARG A 29 1.40 4.18 9.27
CA ARG A 29 0.84 4.30 7.93
C ARG A 29 -0.11 3.15 7.61
N THR A 30 0.29 1.91 7.93
CA THR A 30 -0.53 0.72 7.70
C THR A 30 -1.82 0.75 8.54
N LYS A 31 -1.75 1.20 9.80
CA LYS A 31 -2.93 1.38 10.68
C LYS A 31 -3.91 2.42 10.12
N LEU A 32 -3.41 3.58 9.70
CA LEU A 32 -4.23 4.60 9.04
C LEU A 32 -4.86 4.08 7.75
N GLY A 33 -4.08 3.35 6.95
CA GLY A 33 -4.53 2.75 5.70
C GLY A 33 -5.64 1.75 5.91
N LYS A 34 -5.50 0.87 6.90
CA LYS A 34 -6.52 -0.08 7.28
C LYS A 34 -7.81 0.61 7.72
N ALA A 35 -7.72 1.61 8.60
CA ALA A 35 -8.89 2.37 9.04
C ALA A 35 -9.60 3.08 7.87
N THR A 36 -8.82 3.64 6.95
CA THR A 36 -9.34 4.27 5.72
C THR A 36 -10.03 3.24 4.83
N PHE A 37 -9.41 2.08 4.59
CA PHE A 37 -9.95 1.00 3.79
C PHE A 37 -11.24 0.43 4.37
N ASP A 38 -11.26 0.15 5.69
CA ASP A 38 -12.42 -0.38 6.39
C ASP A 38 -13.61 0.58 6.33
N LYS A 39 -13.37 1.90 6.38
CA LYS A 39 -14.44 2.90 6.31
C LYS A 39 -14.98 3.11 4.90
N ASN A 40 -14.13 2.98 3.87
CA ASN A 40 -14.45 3.50 2.53
C ASN A 40 -14.49 2.44 1.42
N CYS A 41 -13.83 1.30 1.59
CA CYS A 41 -13.54 0.36 0.49
C CYS A 41 -14.08 -1.06 0.77
N VAL A 42 -14.16 -1.45 2.03
CA VAL A 42 -14.45 -2.83 2.46
C VAL A 42 -15.81 -3.36 1.98
N SER A 43 -16.80 -2.48 1.83
CA SER A 43 -18.15 -2.87 1.40
C SER A 43 -18.16 -3.52 0.01
N CYS A 44 -17.25 -3.09 -0.87
CA CYS A 44 -17.13 -3.64 -2.22
C CYS A 44 -15.95 -4.62 -2.32
N HIS A 45 -14.79 -4.27 -1.76
CA HIS A 45 -13.56 -5.06 -1.88
C HIS A 45 -13.39 -6.14 -0.81
N GLY A 46 -14.33 -6.27 0.12
CA GLY A 46 -14.34 -7.29 1.16
C GLY A 46 -13.32 -7.07 2.27
N LYS A 47 -13.50 -7.79 3.38
CA LYS A 47 -12.58 -7.81 4.52
C LYS A 47 -11.18 -8.23 4.07
N ASP A 48 -10.15 -7.55 4.59
CA ASP A 48 -8.74 -7.80 4.23
C ASP A 48 -8.51 -7.73 2.70
N ALA A 49 -9.32 -6.91 2.03
CA ALA A 49 -9.30 -6.69 0.59
C ALA A 49 -9.38 -7.96 -0.28
N ARG A 50 -10.02 -9.03 0.21
CA ARG A 50 -10.08 -10.34 -0.47
C ARG A 50 -11.13 -10.47 -1.57
N GLY A 51 -11.90 -9.41 -1.83
CA GLY A 51 -13.10 -9.44 -2.66
C GLY A 51 -14.31 -10.06 -1.94
N THR A 52 -15.47 -9.92 -2.56
CA THR A 52 -16.75 -10.49 -2.10
C THR A 52 -17.24 -11.65 -2.98
N SER A 53 -16.62 -11.84 -4.15
CA SER A 53 -16.92 -12.92 -5.09
C SER A 53 -15.71 -13.84 -5.27
N THR A 54 -15.96 -15.15 -5.35
CA THR A 54 -14.93 -16.14 -5.69
C THR A 54 -14.50 -16.05 -7.15
N ASP A 55 -15.41 -15.66 -8.04
CA ASP A 55 -15.13 -15.44 -9.46
C ASP A 55 -15.34 -13.96 -9.79
N TRP A 56 -14.31 -13.15 -9.52
CA TRP A 56 -14.39 -11.70 -9.74
C TRP A 56 -14.33 -11.31 -11.23
N LYS A 57 -14.00 -12.27 -12.11
CA LYS A 57 -13.92 -12.09 -13.56
C LYS A 57 -15.23 -12.44 -14.27
N ARG A 58 -16.25 -12.87 -13.55
CA ARG A 58 -17.58 -13.14 -14.07
C ARG A 58 -18.54 -12.01 -13.73
N LEU A 59 -19.41 -11.68 -14.69
CA LEU A 59 -20.49 -10.72 -14.48
C LEU A 59 -21.47 -11.25 -13.44
N LEU A 60 -21.88 -10.36 -12.54
CA LEU A 60 -23.01 -10.56 -11.65
C LEU A 60 -24.34 -10.50 -12.44
N PRO A 61 -25.48 -10.95 -11.88
CA PRO A 61 -26.78 -10.87 -12.54
C PRO A 61 -27.20 -9.46 -12.99
N ASN A 62 -26.65 -8.43 -12.36
CA ASN A 62 -26.86 -7.02 -12.74
C ASN A 62 -25.99 -6.55 -13.93
N GLY A 63 -25.26 -7.46 -14.58
CA GLY A 63 -24.41 -7.15 -15.73
C GLY A 63 -23.13 -6.36 -15.37
N LYS A 64 -22.72 -6.33 -14.11
CA LYS A 64 -21.48 -5.68 -13.65
C LYS A 64 -20.48 -6.68 -13.10
N TYR A 65 -19.18 -6.37 -13.23
CA TYR A 65 -18.14 -7.12 -12.52
C TYR A 65 -18.16 -6.76 -11.03
N PRO A 66 -17.95 -7.73 -10.13
CA PRO A 66 -17.69 -7.43 -8.73
C PRO A 66 -16.36 -6.66 -8.60
N ALA A 67 -16.18 -5.96 -7.48
CA ALA A 67 -14.91 -5.32 -7.21
C ALA A 67 -13.81 -6.39 -7.04
N PRO A 68 -12.67 -6.26 -7.74
CA PRO A 68 -11.62 -7.27 -7.67
C PRO A 68 -11.00 -7.31 -6.27
N PRO A 69 -10.49 -8.47 -5.82
CA PRO A 69 -9.59 -8.55 -4.68
C PRO A 69 -8.40 -7.58 -4.85
N LEU A 70 -7.98 -6.93 -3.77
CA LEU A 70 -6.81 -6.05 -3.75
C LEU A 70 -5.70 -6.56 -2.82
N ASN A 71 -5.86 -7.76 -2.24
CA ASN A 71 -4.88 -8.42 -1.38
C ASN A 71 -3.80 -9.22 -2.14
N GLY A 72 -3.55 -8.92 -3.41
CA GLY A 72 -2.52 -9.56 -4.23
C GLY A 72 -2.99 -10.83 -4.96
N THR A 73 -4.20 -11.32 -4.70
CA THR A 73 -4.77 -12.49 -5.42
C THR A 73 -5.36 -12.14 -6.80
N ALA A 74 -5.49 -10.85 -7.11
CA ALA A 74 -5.88 -10.35 -8.41
C ALA A 74 -4.83 -9.36 -8.95
N HIS A 75 -5.16 -8.60 -9.99
CA HIS A 75 -4.19 -7.96 -10.85
C HIS A 75 -3.68 -6.58 -10.37
N ALA A 76 -4.07 -6.11 -9.18
CA ALA A 76 -3.76 -4.75 -8.72
C ALA A 76 -2.24 -4.46 -8.66
N TRP A 77 -1.43 -5.45 -8.28
CA TRP A 77 0.03 -5.33 -8.16
C TRP A 77 0.75 -5.18 -9.51
N HIS A 78 0.07 -5.34 -10.65
CA HIS A 78 0.69 -5.05 -11.95
C HIS A 78 0.77 -3.54 -12.27
N HIS A 79 0.07 -2.70 -11.50
CA HIS A 79 -0.09 -1.27 -11.75
C HIS A 79 0.82 -0.41 -10.89
N SER A 80 1.35 0.68 -11.45
CA SER A 80 2.21 1.61 -10.72
C SER A 80 1.47 2.33 -9.58
N PRO A 81 2.17 2.81 -8.54
CA PRO A 81 1.54 3.57 -7.45
C PRO A 81 0.75 4.79 -7.96
N LYS A 82 1.28 5.49 -8.97
CA LYS A 82 0.61 6.62 -9.63
C LYS A 82 -0.72 6.20 -10.27
N LEU A 83 -0.75 5.05 -10.95
CA LEU A 83 -1.98 4.56 -11.57
C LEU A 83 -3.00 4.10 -10.51
N LEU A 84 -2.54 3.44 -9.44
CA LEU A 84 -3.42 3.06 -8.33
C LEU A 84 -4.02 4.29 -7.63
N LEU A 85 -3.22 5.33 -7.36
CA LEU A 85 -3.73 6.61 -6.83
C LEU A 85 -4.70 7.28 -7.80
N ASN A 86 -4.43 7.23 -9.10
CA ASN A 86 -5.35 7.76 -10.12
C ASN A 86 -6.71 7.05 -10.09
N THR A 87 -6.71 5.72 -9.91
CA THR A 87 -7.93 4.93 -9.75
C THR A 87 -8.70 5.31 -8.48
N ILE A 88 -8.02 5.50 -7.35
CA ILE A 88 -8.65 6.00 -6.11
C ILE A 88 -9.25 7.40 -6.33
N ASN A 89 -8.49 8.31 -6.96
CA ASN A 89 -8.93 9.68 -7.17
C ASN A 89 -10.16 9.76 -8.09
N ASN A 90 -10.16 9.05 -9.21
CA ASN A 90 -11.16 9.21 -10.26
C ASN A 90 -12.28 8.16 -10.22
N GLY A 91 -12.11 7.08 -9.48
CA GLY A 91 -13.03 5.95 -9.48
C GLY A 91 -13.12 5.25 -10.84
N GLY A 92 -14.11 4.36 -10.97
CA GLY A 92 -14.39 3.58 -12.17
C GLY A 92 -15.71 3.90 -12.87
N VAL A 93 -16.53 4.81 -12.30
CA VAL A 93 -17.89 5.12 -12.82
C VAL A 93 -17.85 5.59 -14.28
N LYS A 94 -16.93 6.51 -14.62
CA LYS A 94 -16.77 7.01 -16.00
C LYS A 94 -16.32 5.94 -17.00
N LEU A 95 -15.82 4.81 -16.52
CA LEU A 95 -15.35 3.67 -17.33
C LEU A 95 -16.36 2.50 -17.31
N GLY A 96 -17.59 2.73 -16.83
CA GLY A 96 -18.65 1.73 -16.78
C GLY A 96 -18.68 0.85 -15.53
N GLY A 97 -17.72 1.03 -14.61
CA GLY A 97 -17.72 0.44 -13.28
C GLY A 97 -18.58 1.22 -12.28
N TRP A 98 -18.40 0.92 -10.99
CA TRP A 98 -19.15 1.51 -9.88
C TRP A 98 -18.29 2.02 -8.72
N MET A 99 -16.96 1.92 -8.82
CA MET A 99 -16.06 2.47 -7.80
C MET A 99 -16.18 3.99 -7.80
N PRO A 100 -16.58 4.63 -6.69
CA PRO A 100 -16.70 6.08 -6.62
C PRO A 100 -15.32 6.75 -6.64
N ALA A 101 -15.31 8.04 -6.98
CA ALA A 101 -14.13 8.88 -6.91
C ALA A 101 -13.87 9.34 -5.46
N PHE A 102 -12.63 9.27 -5.00
CA PHE A 102 -12.24 9.69 -3.65
C PHE A 102 -11.34 10.92 -3.60
N LYS A 103 -11.07 11.57 -4.74
CA LYS A 103 -10.16 12.73 -4.82
C LYS A 103 -10.47 13.80 -3.76
N ASP A 104 -11.74 14.14 -3.62
CA ASP A 104 -12.23 15.19 -2.71
C ASP A 104 -12.83 14.62 -1.41
N LYS A 105 -12.66 13.31 -1.17
CA LYS A 105 -13.19 12.60 0.01
C LYS A 105 -12.09 12.14 0.96
N LEU A 106 -10.89 11.92 0.44
CA LEU A 106 -9.73 11.45 1.19
C LEU A 106 -8.54 12.37 0.94
N THR A 107 -7.80 12.65 2.01
CA THR A 107 -6.51 13.34 1.95
C THR A 107 -5.49 12.49 1.20
N ASP A 108 -4.44 13.12 0.66
CA ASP A 108 -3.36 12.38 -0.01
C ASP A 108 -2.66 11.39 0.93
N LYS A 109 -2.57 11.73 2.22
CA LYS A 109 -2.04 10.84 3.27
C LYS A 109 -2.91 9.60 3.44
N GLU A 110 -4.23 9.73 3.50
CA GLU A 110 -5.15 8.59 3.60
C GLU A 110 -5.12 7.70 2.36
N LYS A 111 -5.05 8.30 1.17
CA LYS A 111 -4.95 7.56 -0.10
C LYS A 111 -3.65 6.76 -0.18
N GLN A 112 -2.52 7.39 0.15
CA GLN A 112 -1.23 6.69 0.18
C GLN A 112 -1.19 5.61 1.27
N ALA A 113 -1.66 5.91 2.48
CA ALA A 113 -1.75 4.94 3.56
C ALA A 113 -2.61 3.73 3.17
N THR A 114 -3.71 3.95 2.43
CA THR A 114 -4.54 2.85 1.91
C THR A 114 -3.73 1.95 0.97
N LEU A 115 -2.91 2.50 0.08
CA LEU A 115 -2.02 1.70 -0.78
C LEU A 115 -0.96 0.95 0.04
N ASP A 116 -0.37 1.60 1.05
CA ASP A 116 0.60 0.96 1.94
C ASP A 116 -0.05 -0.23 2.69
N TYR A 117 -1.29 -0.07 3.16
CA TYR A 117 -2.07 -1.17 3.75
C TYR A 117 -2.34 -2.29 2.76
N LEU A 118 -2.80 -1.99 1.54
CA LEU A 118 -3.02 -3.02 0.51
C LEU A 118 -1.73 -3.79 0.20
N HIS A 119 -0.61 -3.09 0.04
CA HIS A 119 0.70 -3.69 -0.16
C HIS A 119 1.08 -4.64 0.99
N SER A 120 0.80 -4.25 2.25
CA SER A 120 1.07 -5.08 3.43
C SER A 120 0.32 -6.42 3.43
N LEU A 121 -0.84 -6.49 2.76
CA LEU A 121 -1.66 -7.71 2.64
C LEU A 121 -1.16 -8.69 1.57
N TRP A 122 -0.27 -8.26 0.66
CA TRP A 122 0.14 -9.09 -0.45
C TRP A 122 1.07 -10.22 0.01
N PRO A 123 1.06 -11.39 -0.67
CA PRO A 123 2.10 -12.41 -0.50
C PRO A 123 3.51 -11.81 -0.63
N LYS A 124 4.46 -12.34 0.15
CA LYS A 124 5.81 -11.76 0.24
C LYS A 124 6.55 -11.71 -1.10
N ASP A 125 6.36 -12.70 -1.97
CA ASP A 125 6.94 -12.70 -3.31
C ASP A 125 6.32 -11.61 -4.21
N ILE A 126 5.03 -11.30 -4.03
CA ILE A 126 4.36 -10.20 -4.74
C ILE A 126 4.85 -8.85 -4.23
N GLN A 127 5.00 -8.67 -2.91
CA GLN A 127 5.60 -7.46 -2.33
C GLN A 127 7.00 -7.20 -2.94
N GLN A 128 7.86 -8.22 -2.96
CA GLN A 128 9.21 -8.13 -3.53
C GLN A 128 9.20 -7.76 -5.02
N LYS A 129 8.36 -8.41 -5.83
CA LYS A 129 8.22 -8.11 -7.27
C LYS A 129 7.71 -6.69 -7.51
N TYR A 130 6.77 -6.22 -6.69
CA TYR A 130 6.23 -4.88 -6.79
C TYR A 130 7.28 -3.83 -6.44
N ASP A 131 7.95 -4.02 -5.31
CA ASP A 131 8.97 -3.13 -4.80
C ASP A 131 10.13 -3.02 -5.77
N ALA A 132 10.64 -4.15 -6.30
CA ALA A 132 11.70 -4.13 -7.31
C ALA A 132 11.32 -3.42 -8.62
N ARG A 133 10.01 -3.26 -8.90
CA ARG A 133 9.52 -2.61 -10.11
C ARG A 133 9.22 -1.13 -9.92
N PHE A 134 8.80 -0.72 -8.72
CA PHE A 134 8.20 0.60 -8.50
C PHE A 134 8.78 1.38 -7.31
N LYS A 135 9.65 0.78 -6.49
CA LYS A 135 10.42 1.46 -5.44
C LYS A 135 11.89 1.53 -5.83
#